data_AF-A0A6A0GRA1-F1
#
_entry.id   AF-A0A6A0GRA1-F1
#
_cell.length_a   1.000
_cell.length_b   1.000
_cell.length_c   1.000
_cell.angle_alpha   90.00
_cell.angle_beta   90.00
_cell.angle_gamma   90.00
#
_symmetry.space_group_name_H-M   'P 1'
#
loop_
_entity.id
_entity.type
_entity.pdbx_description
1 polymer ?
#
loop_
_entity_poly.entity_id
_entity_poly.type
_entity_poly.pdbx_seq_one_letter_code
_entity_poly.pdbx_strand_id
1 'polypeptide(L)'
;MTVEFYGGAPYSPSSISPVFTLFHVPRIHPLPCSPSSGFCRDATFALTVEFYGGALYCDCDYYGSYTIECEEFGGACPCRPNVIGRRCDRCKTGYFGFPNCQPCDCPSTALCNARNGSELGDCICPPLVMGERCDQCVANTYGFDSIIGCEECQCSPAGVRGGNLQCDLVTGQCDCLNNVVGRRCDKCRAGYWTYPRCQSCDCDIRGTESDICDQTDARCYCKSNVEGRTCDSCVLGSYNLQESDPDGCTRCFCFGKSSTCSPSKFFWDKVRHNEYQVI
;
A
#
# COMPACT_ATOMS: atom_id res chain seq x y z
N MET A 1 -19.67 -58.11 32.15
CA MET A 1 -21.08 -58.04 32.57
C MET A 1 -21.71 -56.88 31.83
N THR A 2 -22.56 -57.22 30.86
CA THR A 2 -23.46 -56.32 30.14
C THR A 2 -24.52 -55.78 31.09
N VAL A 3 -24.84 -54.48 30.99
CA VAL A 3 -26.10 -53.94 31.50
C VAL A 3 -26.69 -53.02 30.44
N GLU A 4 -27.95 -53.28 30.16
CA GLU A 4 -28.80 -52.75 29.11
C GLU A 4 -29.38 -51.37 29.43
N PHE A 5 -29.92 -50.76 28.37
CA PHE A 5 -30.65 -49.49 28.33
C PHE A 5 -32.03 -49.56 28.98
N TYR A 6 -32.47 -48.44 29.58
CA TYR A 6 -33.89 -48.06 29.61
C TYR A 6 -34.03 -46.59 29.16
N GLY A 7 -34.87 -46.40 28.14
CA GLY A 7 -35.19 -45.09 27.57
C GLY A 7 -36.39 -44.41 28.23
N GLY A 8 -36.68 -43.20 27.74
CA GLY A 8 -37.95 -42.50 27.99
C GLY A 8 -37.81 -40.98 28.02
N ALA A 9 -38.07 -40.34 26.88
CA ALA A 9 -38.33 -38.89 26.71
C ALA A 9 -39.73 -38.52 27.28
N PRO A 10 -40.33 -37.31 27.08
CA PRO A 10 -39.85 -36.05 26.47
C PRO A 10 -40.29 -34.77 27.24
N TYR A 11 -39.59 -33.63 27.12
CA TYR A 11 -40.24 -32.30 27.21
C TYR A 11 -39.50 -31.28 26.33
N SER A 12 -40.28 -30.51 25.59
CA SER A 12 -39.93 -29.59 24.52
C SER A 12 -39.72 -28.15 25.05
N PRO A 13 -39.32 -27.18 24.20
CA PRO A 13 -38.34 -26.15 24.56
C PRO A 13 -38.98 -24.87 25.08
N SER A 14 -38.30 -24.18 25.99
CA SER A 14 -38.56 -22.76 26.26
C SER A 14 -37.26 -22.01 26.53
N SER A 15 -36.90 -21.17 25.55
CA SER A 15 -36.31 -19.83 25.68
C SER A 15 -35.60 -19.48 26.98
N ILE A 16 -34.26 -19.39 26.94
CA ILE A 16 -33.47 -18.65 27.92
C ILE A 16 -32.53 -17.70 27.17
N SER A 17 -32.73 -16.40 27.40
CA SER A 17 -31.87 -15.29 26.94
C SER A 17 -30.44 -15.43 27.48
N PRO A 18 -29.42 -14.95 26.76
CA PRO A 18 -28.04 -15.00 27.24
C PRO A 18 -27.83 -13.94 28.32
N VAL A 19 -27.50 -14.37 29.54
CA VAL A 19 -26.90 -13.50 30.54
C VAL A 19 -25.43 -13.34 30.17
N PHE A 20 -25.03 -12.12 29.80
CA PHE A 20 -23.66 -11.73 29.52
C PHE A 20 -22.86 -11.75 30.84
N THR A 21 -22.23 -12.88 31.15
CA THR A 21 -21.25 -12.94 32.25
C THR A 21 -19.96 -12.29 31.76
N LEU A 22 -19.68 -11.09 32.25
CA LEU A 22 -18.39 -10.41 32.10
C LEU A 22 -17.29 -11.26 32.73
N PHE A 23 -16.62 -12.10 31.94
CA PHE A 23 -15.31 -12.64 32.32
C PHE A 23 -14.31 -11.49 32.35
N HIS A 24 -13.86 -11.15 33.56
CA HIS A 24 -12.71 -10.28 33.77
C HIS A 24 -11.48 -10.94 33.15
N VAL A 25 -11.04 -10.45 31.99
CA VAL A 25 -9.71 -10.77 31.46
C VAL A 25 -8.73 -9.91 32.26
N PRO A 26 -7.85 -10.48 33.11
CA PRO A 26 -6.87 -9.68 33.81
C PRO A 26 -5.96 -9.01 32.77
N ARG A 27 -5.77 -7.69 32.89
CA ARG A 27 -4.77 -6.94 32.14
C ARG A 27 -3.38 -7.50 32.47
N ILE A 28 -2.83 -8.31 31.58
CA ILE A 28 -1.43 -8.72 31.61
C ILE A 28 -0.62 -7.47 31.24
N HIS A 29 -0.01 -6.84 32.24
CA HIS A 29 1.07 -5.89 31.96
C HIS A 29 2.20 -6.67 31.28
N PRO A 30 2.79 -6.18 30.17
CA PRO A 30 3.90 -6.85 29.53
C PRO A 30 5.11 -6.74 30.45
N LEU A 31 5.33 -7.75 31.28
CA LEU A 31 6.63 -7.94 31.90
C LEU A 31 7.65 -8.19 30.79
N PRO A 32 8.87 -7.65 30.88
CA PRO A 32 9.90 -7.85 29.87
C PRO A 32 10.19 -9.36 29.78
N CYS A 33 9.95 -9.94 28.60
CA CYS A 33 10.28 -11.32 28.32
C CYS A 33 11.79 -11.52 28.52
N SER A 34 12.20 -12.28 29.54
CA SER A 34 13.57 -12.76 29.66
C SER A 34 13.69 -14.11 28.95
N PRO A 35 14.67 -14.32 28.04
CA PRO A 35 14.87 -15.60 27.37
C PRO A 35 15.38 -16.71 28.32
N SER A 36 15.75 -16.38 29.56
CA SER A 36 16.42 -17.30 30.48
C SER A 36 15.49 -18.05 31.44
N SER A 37 14.27 -17.58 31.72
CA SER A 37 13.34 -18.34 32.57
C SER A 37 11.87 -17.89 32.50
N GLY A 38 10.98 -18.84 32.82
CA GLY A 38 9.55 -18.61 33.02
C GLY A 38 8.67 -18.99 31.84
N PHE A 39 7.42 -18.53 31.90
CA PHE A 39 6.34 -18.89 30.96
C PHE A 39 6.72 -18.72 29.49
N CYS A 40 7.39 -17.62 29.12
CA CYS A 40 7.74 -17.35 27.73
C CYS A 40 8.73 -18.37 27.16
N ARG A 41 9.72 -18.80 27.95
CA ARG A 41 10.69 -19.82 27.53
C ARG A 41 9.99 -21.15 27.27
N ASP A 42 9.12 -21.57 28.19
CA ASP A 42 8.40 -22.84 28.09
C ASP A 42 7.41 -22.81 26.93
N ALA A 43 6.73 -21.68 26.71
CA ALA A 43 5.85 -21.46 25.57
C ALA A 43 6.61 -21.45 24.23
N THR A 44 7.76 -20.78 24.13
CA THR A 44 8.59 -20.80 22.91
C THR A 44 9.11 -22.20 22.62
N PHE A 45 9.57 -22.92 23.64
CA PHE A 45 10.01 -24.31 23.50
C PHE A 45 8.88 -25.19 22.95
N ALA A 46 7.68 -25.14 23.56
CA ALA A 46 6.53 -25.89 23.09
C ALA A 46 6.14 -25.56 21.63
N LEU A 47 6.10 -24.27 21.27
CA LEU A 47 5.80 -23.83 19.91
C LEU A 47 6.84 -24.34 18.90
N THR A 48 8.13 -24.28 19.24
CA THR A 48 9.20 -24.77 18.35
C THR A 48 9.16 -26.28 18.18
N VAL A 49 8.91 -27.04 19.25
CA VAL A 49 8.80 -28.51 19.19
C VAL A 49 7.61 -28.92 18.32
N GLU A 50 6.47 -28.25 18.46
CA GLU A 50 5.30 -28.50 17.61
C GLU A 50 5.60 -28.19 16.12
N PHE A 51 6.23 -27.03 15.84
CA PHE A 51 6.57 -26.63 14.48
C PHE A 51 7.51 -27.63 13.78
N TYR A 52 8.48 -28.19 14.50
CA TYR A 52 9.44 -29.15 13.97
C TYR A 52 9.03 -30.62 14.13
N GLY A 53 7.87 -30.90 14.74
CA GLY A 53 7.39 -32.26 14.99
C GLY A 53 8.24 -33.05 16.00
N GLY A 54 8.93 -32.36 16.90
CA GLY A 54 9.81 -32.97 17.91
C GLY A 54 11.06 -32.15 18.21
N ALA A 55 11.90 -32.69 19.10
CA ALA A 55 13.22 -32.14 19.37
C ALA A 55 14.18 -32.48 18.21
N LEU A 56 14.91 -31.47 17.72
CA LEU A 56 15.95 -31.67 16.71
C LEU A 56 17.26 -32.12 17.35
N TYR A 57 17.94 -33.05 16.69
CA TYR A 57 19.28 -33.46 17.10
C TYR A 57 20.30 -32.33 16.93
N CYS A 58 21.31 -32.32 17.80
CA CYS A 58 22.41 -31.37 17.73
C CYS A 58 23.45 -31.82 16.73
N ASP A 59 23.48 -31.10 15.61
CA ASP A 59 24.23 -31.43 14.42
C ASP A 59 25.17 -30.28 14.10
N CYS A 60 26.08 -29.97 15.03
CA CYS A 60 27.05 -28.90 14.89
C CYS A 60 28.14 -29.30 13.88
N ASP A 61 28.42 -28.43 12.91
CA ASP A 61 29.49 -28.63 11.95
C ASP A 61 30.85 -28.58 12.65
N TYR A 62 31.63 -29.65 12.47
CA TYR A 62 32.93 -29.82 13.13
C TYR A 62 33.94 -28.70 12.82
N TYR A 63 33.93 -28.16 11.61
CA TYR A 63 34.84 -27.09 11.21
C TYR A 63 34.30 -25.70 11.58
N GLY A 64 32.98 -25.54 11.59
CA GLY A 64 32.33 -24.27 11.85
C GLY A 64 32.03 -23.97 13.33
N SER A 65 31.98 -24.97 14.21
CA SER A 65 31.76 -24.80 15.65
C SER A 65 33.05 -24.98 16.47
N TYR A 66 33.01 -24.52 17.72
CA TYR A 66 34.05 -24.81 18.70
C TYR A 66 33.89 -26.21 19.29
N THR A 67 32.66 -26.67 19.45
CA THR A 67 32.29 -27.96 20.05
C THR A 67 31.11 -28.57 19.30
N ILE A 68 30.94 -29.89 19.40
CA ILE A 68 29.76 -30.60 18.90
C ILE A 68 28.56 -30.53 19.86
N GLU A 69 28.80 -30.07 21.08
CA GLU A 69 27.77 -29.80 22.07
C GLU A 69 27.06 -28.47 21.74
N CYS A 70 25.74 -28.52 21.67
CA CYS A 70 24.86 -27.39 21.44
C CYS A 70 24.29 -26.86 22.76
N GLU A 71 23.77 -25.63 22.74
CA GLU A 71 22.99 -25.11 23.85
C GLU A 71 21.73 -25.95 24.10
N GLU A 72 21.47 -26.26 25.38
CA GLU A 72 20.33 -27.08 25.81
C GLU A 72 18.98 -26.49 25.36
N PHE A 73 18.90 -25.16 25.31
CA PHE A 73 17.72 -24.43 24.84
C PHE A 73 17.97 -23.88 23.43
N GLY A 74 17.12 -24.24 22.47
CA GLY A 74 17.22 -23.79 21.08
C GLY A 74 18.23 -24.57 20.23
N GLY A 75 19.10 -25.40 20.83
CA GLY A 75 19.99 -26.29 20.11
C GLY A 75 21.01 -25.56 19.23
N ALA A 76 21.39 -24.33 19.62
CA ALA A 76 22.33 -23.50 18.90
C ALA A 76 23.77 -23.96 19.19
N CYS A 77 24.55 -24.16 18.14
CA CYS A 77 25.95 -24.54 18.25
C CYS A 77 26.84 -23.31 18.51
N PRO A 78 27.90 -23.42 19.33
CA PRO A 78 28.84 -22.33 19.54
C PRO A 78 29.73 -22.15 18.30
N CYS A 79 29.31 -21.26 17.41
CA CYS A 79 30.00 -21.02 16.14
C CYS A 79 31.32 -20.28 16.31
N ARG A 80 32.30 -20.65 15.47
CA ARG A 80 33.56 -19.91 15.29
C ARG A 80 33.30 -18.50 14.74
N PRO A 81 34.30 -17.59 14.80
CA PRO A 81 34.15 -16.25 14.26
C PRO A 81 33.72 -16.30 12.79
N ASN A 82 32.82 -15.40 12.41
CA ASN A 82 32.30 -15.27 11.04
C ASN A 82 31.50 -16.48 10.51
N VAL A 83 31.16 -17.46 11.35
CA VAL A 83 30.26 -18.57 11.04
C VAL A 83 28.88 -18.32 11.68
N ILE A 84 27.81 -18.74 11.02
CA ILE A 84 26.41 -18.58 11.48
C ILE A 84 25.58 -19.84 11.20
N GLY A 85 24.35 -19.85 11.73
CA GLY A 85 23.39 -20.92 11.57
C GLY A 85 23.36 -21.79 12.82
N ARG A 86 22.24 -22.46 13.07
CA ARG A 86 22.07 -23.33 14.24
C ARG A 86 23.18 -24.38 14.34
N ARG A 87 23.61 -24.90 13.19
CA ARG A 87 24.66 -25.91 13.02
C ARG A 87 26.03 -25.34 12.67
N CYS A 88 26.21 -24.02 12.59
CA CYS A 88 27.47 -23.40 12.17
C CYS A 88 27.99 -23.90 10.80
N ASP A 89 27.09 -24.14 9.84
CA ASP A 89 27.41 -24.77 8.55
C ASP A 89 27.73 -23.78 7.42
N ARG A 90 27.74 -22.48 7.72
CA ARG A 90 27.92 -21.42 6.71
C ARG A 90 28.50 -20.15 7.30
N CYS A 91 29.09 -19.34 6.44
CA CYS A 91 29.58 -18.02 6.85
C CYS A 91 28.43 -17.05 7.18
N LYS A 92 28.69 -16.12 8.09
CA LYS A 92 27.86 -14.93 8.36
C LYS A 92 27.66 -14.15 7.07
N THR A 93 26.54 -13.45 6.95
CA THR A 93 26.31 -12.50 5.85
C THR A 93 27.48 -11.53 5.72
N GLY A 94 27.97 -11.30 4.50
CA GLY A 94 29.17 -10.50 4.26
C GLY A 94 30.49 -11.28 4.31
N TYR A 95 30.45 -12.59 4.56
CA TYR A 95 31.63 -13.47 4.57
C TYR A 95 31.46 -14.68 3.64
N PHE A 96 32.56 -15.21 3.13
CA PHE A 96 32.61 -16.35 2.21
C PHE A 96 33.79 -17.28 2.52
N GLY A 97 33.86 -18.45 1.88
CA GLY A 97 35.01 -19.36 2.01
C GLY A 97 34.95 -20.32 3.22
N PHE A 98 33.77 -20.82 3.57
CA PHE A 98 33.61 -21.81 4.65
C PHE A 98 34.57 -23.00 4.46
N PRO A 99 35.31 -23.44 5.50
CA PRO A 99 35.16 -23.07 6.92
C PRO A 99 35.92 -21.81 7.37
N ASN A 100 36.87 -21.29 6.58
CA ASN A 100 37.67 -20.11 6.92
C ASN A 100 36.99 -18.84 6.39
N CYS A 101 35.91 -18.42 7.05
CA CYS A 101 35.08 -17.32 6.59
C CYS A 101 35.83 -15.96 6.53
N GLN A 102 36.09 -15.48 5.32
CA GLN A 102 36.75 -14.21 5.01
C GLN A 102 35.73 -13.13 4.60
N PRO A 103 35.96 -11.86 4.93
CA PRO A 103 35.06 -10.77 4.54
C PRO A 103 35.11 -10.56 3.03
N CYS A 104 33.96 -10.31 2.41
CA CYS A 104 33.87 -10.01 0.98
C CYS A 104 34.29 -8.57 0.69
N ASP A 105 34.92 -8.34 -0.46
CA ASP A 105 35.21 -7.00 -0.98
C ASP A 105 34.05 -6.49 -1.85
N CYS A 106 32.88 -6.37 -1.23
CA CYS A 106 31.67 -5.87 -1.91
C CYS A 106 31.41 -4.40 -1.53
N PRO A 107 30.83 -3.59 -2.44
CA PRO A 107 30.30 -2.28 -2.08
C PRO A 107 29.22 -2.44 -1.00
N SER A 108 29.05 -1.42 -0.15
CA SER A 108 28.12 -1.46 0.99
C SER A 108 26.65 -1.67 0.61
N THR A 109 26.32 -1.47 -0.66
CA THR A 109 25.00 -1.63 -1.28
C THR A 109 24.80 -3.01 -1.90
N ALA A 110 25.83 -3.86 -1.99
CA ALA A 110 25.74 -5.21 -2.51
C ALA A 110 25.74 -6.24 -1.37
N LEU A 111 24.96 -7.29 -1.56
CA LEU A 111 24.95 -8.44 -0.66
C LEU A 111 26.00 -9.45 -1.12
N CYS A 112 26.87 -9.85 -0.20
CA CYS A 112 27.77 -10.97 -0.48
C CYS A 112 27.04 -12.32 -0.35
N ASN A 113 27.10 -13.12 -1.41
CA ASN A 113 26.60 -14.48 -1.43
C ASN A 113 27.76 -15.50 -1.49
N ALA A 114 27.69 -16.51 -0.64
CA ALA A 114 28.64 -17.61 -0.58
C ALA A 114 28.16 -18.90 -1.29
N ARG A 115 27.02 -18.87 -2.01
CA ARG A 115 26.51 -20.06 -2.71
C ARG A 115 27.37 -20.41 -3.93
N ASN A 116 27.61 -21.72 -4.09
CA ASN A 116 28.34 -22.37 -5.18
C ASN A 116 29.87 -22.27 -5.15
N GLY A 117 30.49 -22.18 -3.97
CA GLY A 117 31.94 -22.38 -3.86
C GLY A 117 32.77 -21.37 -4.65
N SER A 118 32.22 -20.17 -4.91
CA SER A 118 33.01 -19.04 -5.41
C SER A 118 34.09 -18.74 -4.38
N GLU A 119 35.35 -18.98 -4.74
CA GLU A 119 36.53 -18.67 -3.92
C GLU A 119 36.76 -17.16 -3.75
N LEU A 120 35.92 -16.30 -4.33
CA LEU A 120 36.06 -14.84 -4.30
C LEU A 120 34.90 -14.13 -3.58
N GLY A 121 33.80 -14.84 -3.27
CA GLY A 121 32.53 -14.24 -2.87
C GLY A 121 31.84 -13.55 -4.05
N ASP A 122 30.53 -13.76 -4.23
CA ASP A 122 29.79 -13.12 -5.32
C ASP A 122 29.01 -11.91 -4.76
N CYS A 123 29.24 -10.72 -5.33
CA CYS A 123 28.56 -9.49 -4.92
C CYS A 123 27.26 -9.34 -5.71
N ILE A 124 26.14 -9.56 -5.04
CA ILE A 124 24.81 -9.52 -5.63
C ILE A 124 24.17 -8.16 -5.33
N CYS A 125 23.84 -7.42 -6.39
CA CYS A 125 23.11 -6.17 -6.24
C CYS A 125 21.68 -6.41 -5.72
N PRO A 126 21.09 -5.42 -5.02
CA PRO A 126 19.67 -5.46 -4.68
C PRO A 126 18.79 -5.61 -5.93
N PRO A 127 17.52 -6.04 -5.76
CA PRO A 127 16.59 -6.17 -6.88
C PRO A 127 16.53 -4.91 -7.75
N LEU A 128 16.60 -5.08 -9.07
CA LEU A 128 16.52 -3.97 -10.04
C LEU A 128 17.63 -2.91 -9.91
N VAL A 129 18.76 -3.26 -9.28
CA VAL A 129 19.95 -2.42 -9.19
C VAL A 129 21.08 -3.03 -10.02
N MET A 130 21.93 -2.18 -10.59
CA MET A 130 23.08 -2.52 -11.42
C MET A 130 24.28 -1.61 -11.16
N GLY A 131 25.36 -1.85 -11.90
CA GLY A 131 26.64 -1.16 -11.79
C GLY A 131 27.62 -1.90 -10.86
N GLU A 132 28.91 -1.64 -11.02
CA GLU A 132 29.97 -2.27 -10.21
C GLU A 132 29.80 -1.98 -8.71
N ARG A 133 29.23 -0.82 -8.39
CA ARG A 133 28.95 -0.40 -7.01
C ARG A 133 27.51 -0.68 -6.57
N CYS A 134 26.68 -1.36 -7.36
CA CYS A 134 25.27 -1.59 -7.05
C CYS A 134 24.54 -0.34 -6.52
N ASP A 135 24.71 0.79 -7.22
CA ASP A 135 24.19 2.11 -6.81
C ASP A 135 23.34 2.77 -7.90
N GLN A 136 23.01 2.03 -8.97
CA GLN A 136 22.26 2.53 -10.11
C GLN A 136 21.04 1.65 -10.37
N CYS A 137 19.87 2.25 -10.52
CA CYS A 137 18.69 1.54 -10.97
C CYS A 137 18.86 1.04 -12.41
N VAL A 138 18.37 -0.17 -12.71
CA VAL A 138 18.27 -0.65 -14.09
C VAL A 138 17.32 0.23 -14.91
N ALA A 139 17.38 0.13 -16.23
CA ALA A 139 16.48 0.88 -17.10
C ALA A 139 14.99 0.61 -16.76
N ASN A 140 14.16 1.65 -16.86
CA ASN A 140 12.72 1.62 -16.55
C ASN A 140 12.40 1.36 -15.07
N THR A 141 13.30 1.75 -14.17
CA THR A 141 13.12 1.64 -12.72
C THR A 141 13.60 2.93 -12.01
N TYR A 142 13.13 3.16 -10.78
CA TYR A 142 13.34 4.37 -10.00
C TYR A 142 13.40 4.07 -8.48
N GLY A 143 13.73 5.08 -7.68
CA GLY A 143 13.61 5.01 -6.23
C GLY A 143 14.63 4.09 -5.57
N PHE A 144 15.92 4.30 -5.85
CA PHE A 144 17.00 3.48 -5.31
C PHE A 144 17.02 3.43 -3.77
N ASP A 145 17.03 2.22 -3.23
CA ASP A 145 17.31 1.90 -1.83
C ASP A 145 18.41 0.82 -1.75
N SER A 146 19.36 1.00 -0.83
CA SER A 146 20.53 0.12 -0.68
C SER A 146 20.20 -1.32 -0.25
N ILE A 147 19.00 -1.58 0.27
CA ILE A 147 18.57 -2.89 0.77
C ILE A 147 17.41 -3.43 -0.06
N ILE A 148 16.41 -2.58 -0.33
CA ILE A 148 15.19 -2.96 -1.05
C ILE A 148 15.44 -3.01 -2.56
N GLY A 149 16.32 -2.16 -3.08
CA GLY A 149 16.60 -2.01 -4.51
C GLY A 149 15.76 -0.90 -5.16
N CYS A 150 15.42 -1.07 -6.43
CA CYS A 150 14.62 -0.10 -7.19
C CYS A 150 13.20 -0.64 -7.47
N GLU A 151 12.27 0.25 -7.78
CA GLU A 151 10.90 -0.08 -8.20
C GLU A 151 10.72 0.14 -9.71
N GLU A 152 9.89 -0.67 -10.36
CA GLU A 152 9.55 -0.47 -11.77
C GLU A 152 8.75 0.80 -12.04
N CYS A 153 9.11 1.51 -13.11
CA CYS A 153 8.37 2.67 -13.60
C CYS A 153 6.95 2.29 -14.04
N GLN A 154 6.80 1.21 -14.82
CA GLN A 154 5.52 0.76 -15.35
C GLN A 154 4.77 1.84 -16.15
N CYS A 155 5.50 2.69 -16.88
CA CYS A 155 4.90 3.68 -17.78
C CYS A 155 4.10 2.99 -18.89
N SER A 156 2.92 3.51 -19.22
CA SER A 156 2.10 3.01 -20.30
C SER A 156 2.72 3.39 -21.65
N PRO A 157 3.11 2.42 -22.51
CA PRO A 157 3.77 2.73 -23.79
C PRO A 157 2.95 3.62 -24.72
N ALA A 158 1.61 3.54 -24.63
CA ALA A 158 0.70 4.35 -25.43
C ALA A 158 0.47 5.77 -24.87
N GLY A 159 0.80 5.99 -23.59
CA GLY A 159 0.48 7.22 -22.87
C GLY A 159 1.68 8.14 -22.61
N VAL A 160 2.91 7.68 -22.91
CA VAL A 160 4.14 8.45 -22.75
C VAL A 160 4.56 9.19 -24.01
N ARG A 161 5.23 10.32 -23.83
CA ARG A 161 5.80 11.11 -24.91
C ARG A 161 7.02 10.41 -25.50
N GLY A 162 7.06 10.30 -26.83
CA GLY A 162 8.21 9.75 -27.56
C GLY A 162 8.51 8.27 -27.27
N GLY A 163 7.59 7.54 -26.61
CA GLY A 163 7.80 6.14 -26.24
C GLY A 163 8.81 5.92 -25.10
N ASN A 164 9.19 6.97 -24.37
CA ASN A 164 10.14 6.85 -23.26
C ASN A 164 9.48 6.16 -22.05
N LEU A 165 9.93 4.94 -21.74
CA LEU A 165 9.43 4.15 -20.61
C LEU A 165 10.21 4.40 -19.31
N GLN A 166 11.29 5.19 -19.36
CA GLN A 166 11.98 5.60 -18.17
C GLN A 166 11.25 6.76 -17.50
N CYS A 167 11.02 6.61 -16.21
CA CYS A 167 10.39 7.61 -15.37
C CYS A 167 11.43 8.42 -14.59
N ASP A 168 10.96 9.48 -13.92
CA ASP A 168 11.79 10.25 -13.00
C ASP A 168 12.36 9.36 -11.88
N LEU A 169 13.67 9.47 -11.64
CA LEU A 169 14.41 8.55 -10.75
C LEU A 169 14.01 8.66 -9.27
N VAL A 170 13.31 9.73 -8.87
CA VAL A 170 12.93 9.98 -7.48
C VAL A 170 11.44 9.78 -7.27
N THR A 171 10.61 10.40 -8.11
CA THR A 171 9.15 10.41 -7.99
C THR A 171 8.48 9.24 -8.71
N GLY A 172 9.17 8.61 -9.66
CA GLY A 172 8.61 7.58 -10.52
C GLY A 172 7.60 8.08 -11.55
N GLN A 173 7.49 9.40 -11.73
CA GLN A 173 6.56 10.00 -12.68
C GLN A 173 7.05 9.82 -14.12
N CYS A 174 6.19 9.26 -14.96
CA CYS A 174 6.42 9.12 -16.40
C CYS A 174 6.11 10.42 -17.16
N ASP A 175 6.76 10.64 -18.31
CA ASP A 175 6.51 11.81 -19.15
C ASP A 175 5.26 11.61 -20.02
N CYS A 176 4.10 12.07 -19.53
CA CYS A 176 2.82 11.80 -20.16
C CYS A 176 2.56 12.64 -21.42
N LEU A 177 1.77 12.06 -22.34
CA LEU A 177 1.15 12.77 -23.45
C LEU A 177 0.17 13.85 -22.96
N ASN A 178 -0.18 14.76 -23.86
CA ASN A 178 -1.17 15.80 -23.56
C ASN A 178 -2.49 15.17 -23.13
N ASN A 179 -3.05 15.69 -22.03
CA ASN A 179 -4.31 15.24 -21.43
C ASN A 179 -4.29 13.79 -20.90
N VAL A 180 -3.14 13.11 -20.91
CA VAL A 180 -2.90 11.85 -20.19
C VAL A 180 -2.27 12.18 -18.84
N VAL A 181 -2.71 11.50 -17.78
CA VAL A 181 -2.26 11.74 -16.41
C VAL A 181 -2.07 10.42 -15.64
N GLY A 182 -1.63 10.53 -14.39
CA GLY A 182 -1.25 9.40 -13.54
C GLY A 182 0.25 9.17 -13.56
N ARG A 183 0.77 8.51 -12.51
CA ARG A 183 2.20 8.20 -12.40
C ARG A 183 2.71 7.44 -13.64
N ARG A 184 1.87 6.53 -14.13
CA ARG A 184 2.13 5.63 -15.25
C ARG A 184 1.60 6.13 -16.60
N CYS A 185 1.00 7.31 -16.67
CA CYS A 185 0.37 7.83 -17.89
C CYS A 185 -0.67 6.88 -18.51
N ASP A 186 -1.54 6.33 -17.70
CA ASP A 186 -2.45 5.22 -18.05
C ASP A 186 -3.93 5.62 -18.08
N LYS A 187 -4.24 6.91 -17.86
CA LYS A 187 -5.61 7.43 -17.87
C LYS A 187 -5.70 8.85 -18.40
N CYS A 188 -6.89 9.26 -18.80
CA CYS A 188 -7.13 10.63 -19.21
C CYS A 188 -7.29 11.56 -18.00
N ARG A 189 -6.93 12.83 -18.19
CA ARG A 189 -7.28 13.92 -17.28
C ARG A 189 -8.81 14.05 -17.20
N ALA A 190 -9.34 14.47 -16.05
CA ALA A 190 -10.75 14.84 -15.92
C ALA A 190 -11.17 15.81 -17.04
N GLY A 191 -12.37 15.62 -17.59
CA GLY A 191 -12.86 16.34 -18.77
C GLY A 191 -12.36 15.79 -20.10
N TYR A 192 -11.57 14.71 -20.10
CA TYR A 192 -11.16 13.99 -21.29
C TYR A 192 -11.50 12.50 -21.19
N TRP A 193 -11.73 11.88 -22.36
CA TRP A 193 -12.13 10.49 -22.48
C TRP A 193 -11.37 9.80 -23.63
N THR A 194 -11.52 8.49 -23.78
CA THR A 194 -10.94 7.67 -24.87
C THR A 194 -9.40 7.56 -24.86
N TYR A 195 -8.86 7.02 -23.75
CA TYR A 195 -7.44 6.65 -23.69
C TYR A 195 -7.06 5.66 -24.82
N PRO A 196 -5.89 5.81 -25.48
CA PRO A 196 -4.78 6.73 -25.21
C PRO A 196 -4.90 8.11 -25.87
N ARG A 197 -5.87 8.30 -26.76
CA ARG A 197 -6.07 9.56 -27.49
C ARG A 197 -7.11 10.42 -26.77
N CYS A 198 -6.74 10.93 -25.61
CA CYS A 198 -7.64 11.69 -24.73
C CYS A 198 -8.30 12.89 -25.45
N GLN A 199 -9.57 12.77 -25.80
CA GLN A 199 -10.40 13.81 -26.43
C GLN A 199 -11.19 14.57 -25.38
N SER A 200 -11.41 15.87 -25.59
CA SER A 200 -12.22 16.66 -24.66
C SER A 200 -13.67 16.19 -24.68
N CYS A 201 -14.29 16.16 -23.51
CA CYS A 201 -15.73 16.03 -23.39
C CYS A 201 -16.42 17.36 -23.75
N ASP A 202 -17.66 17.25 -24.22
CA ASP A 202 -18.53 18.38 -24.53
C ASP A 202 -19.49 18.60 -23.35
N CYS A 203 -18.94 19.10 -22.24
CA CYS A 203 -19.70 19.37 -21.01
C CYS A 203 -19.50 20.83 -20.58
N ASP A 204 -20.56 21.47 -20.09
CA ASP A 204 -20.48 22.77 -19.44
C ASP A 204 -19.89 22.62 -18.03
N ILE A 205 -18.66 23.09 -17.87
CA ILE A 205 -17.89 22.96 -16.62
C ILE A 205 -18.61 23.54 -15.40
N ARG A 206 -19.55 24.48 -15.60
CA ARG A 206 -20.29 25.10 -14.49
C ARG A 206 -21.24 24.10 -13.85
N GLY A 207 -21.80 23.21 -14.67
CA GLY A 207 -22.81 22.24 -14.28
C GLY A 207 -22.30 20.83 -14.02
N THR A 208 -21.00 20.59 -14.15
CA THR A 208 -20.40 19.27 -13.94
C THR A 208 -19.69 19.11 -12.60
N GLU A 209 -19.63 17.88 -12.11
CA GLU A 209 -18.77 17.45 -11.00
C GLU A 209 -17.28 17.49 -11.37
N SER A 210 -16.39 17.26 -10.40
CA SER A 210 -14.92 17.38 -10.57
C SER A 210 -14.31 16.47 -11.64
N ASP A 211 -14.88 15.28 -11.85
CA ASP A 211 -14.43 14.34 -12.87
C ASP A 211 -14.93 14.72 -14.28
N ILE A 212 -15.89 15.66 -14.36
CA ILE A 212 -16.51 16.27 -15.55
C ILE A 212 -17.31 15.28 -16.39
N CYS A 213 -16.69 14.19 -16.85
CA CYS A 213 -17.30 13.18 -17.70
C CYS A 213 -16.67 11.81 -17.50
N ASP A 214 -17.41 10.79 -17.94
CA ASP A 214 -16.95 9.42 -17.97
C ASP A 214 -15.83 9.24 -19.00
N GLN A 215 -14.75 8.58 -18.60
CA GLN A 215 -13.57 8.41 -19.45
C GLN A 215 -13.78 7.38 -20.58
N THR A 216 -14.89 6.61 -20.56
CA THR A 216 -15.19 5.57 -21.54
C THR A 216 -16.21 6.00 -22.59
N ASP A 217 -17.31 6.64 -22.19
CA ASP A 217 -18.44 6.96 -23.07
C ASP A 217 -18.71 8.48 -23.25
N ALA A 218 -17.88 9.33 -22.64
CA ALA A 218 -17.97 10.79 -22.68
C ALA A 218 -19.23 11.39 -22.02
N ARG A 219 -20.01 10.60 -21.27
CA ARG A 219 -21.20 11.12 -20.59
C ARG A 219 -20.80 12.07 -19.46
N CYS A 220 -21.39 13.26 -19.45
CA CYS A 220 -21.13 14.26 -18.42
C CYS A 220 -21.70 13.84 -17.06
N TYR A 221 -20.97 14.16 -16.00
CA TYR A 221 -21.42 14.00 -14.61
C TYR A 221 -22.01 15.33 -14.15
N CYS A 222 -23.33 15.49 -14.27
CA CYS A 222 -24.01 16.72 -13.87
C CYS A 222 -24.14 16.83 -12.35
N LYS A 223 -24.02 18.06 -11.85
CA LYS A 223 -24.33 18.43 -10.46
C LYS A 223 -25.81 18.23 -10.15
N SER A 224 -26.13 18.18 -8.86
CA SER A 224 -27.43 17.75 -8.35
C SER A 224 -28.66 18.52 -8.87
N ASN A 225 -28.54 19.82 -9.15
CA ASN A 225 -29.62 20.66 -9.69
C ASN A 225 -29.40 21.00 -11.18
N VAL A 226 -28.63 20.19 -11.90
CA VAL A 226 -28.31 20.39 -13.32
C VAL A 226 -28.74 19.17 -14.13
N GLU A 227 -29.23 19.41 -15.34
CA GLU A 227 -29.65 18.39 -16.30
C GLU A 227 -29.16 18.70 -17.72
N GLY A 228 -29.52 17.80 -18.64
CA GLY A 228 -29.06 17.84 -20.03
C GLY A 228 -27.85 16.94 -20.27
N ARG A 229 -27.61 16.61 -21.54
CA ARG A 229 -26.49 15.74 -21.94
C ARG A 229 -25.13 16.38 -21.66
N THR A 230 -25.07 17.72 -21.74
CA THR A 230 -23.88 18.56 -21.59
C THR A 230 -23.85 19.29 -20.24
N CYS A 231 -24.83 19.05 -19.35
CA CYS A 231 -24.96 19.74 -18.06
C CYS A 231 -25.04 21.28 -18.15
N ASP A 232 -25.70 21.79 -19.19
CA ASP A 232 -25.83 23.23 -19.45
C ASP A 232 -27.13 23.86 -18.93
N SER A 233 -28.02 23.04 -18.37
CA SER A 233 -29.39 23.43 -18.06
C SER A 233 -29.74 23.12 -16.60
N CYS A 234 -30.41 24.04 -15.92
CA CYS A 234 -30.90 23.82 -14.55
C CYS A 234 -32.13 22.92 -14.55
N VAL A 235 -32.22 21.98 -13.60
CA VAL A 235 -33.45 21.21 -13.40
C VAL A 235 -34.62 22.12 -13.04
N LEU A 236 -35.85 21.69 -13.36
CA LEU A 236 -37.06 22.40 -12.95
C LEU A 236 -37.05 22.70 -11.44
N GLY A 237 -37.34 23.94 -11.06
CA GLY A 237 -37.24 24.38 -9.66
C GLY A 237 -35.87 24.87 -9.24
N SER A 238 -34.95 25.10 -10.18
CA SER A 238 -33.66 25.76 -9.94
C SER A 238 -33.31 26.76 -11.05
N TYR A 239 -32.36 27.66 -10.77
CA TYR A 239 -31.95 28.73 -11.69
C TYR A 239 -30.50 29.13 -11.42
N ASN A 240 -29.95 29.98 -12.31
CA ASN A 240 -28.64 30.61 -12.13
C ASN A 240 -27.47 29.61 -12.03
N LEU A 241 -27.17 28.94 -13.15
CA LEU A 241 -26.05 28.00 -13.28
C LEU A 241 -24.70 28.69 -13.04
N GLN A 242 -23.99 28.29 -11.98
CA GLN A 242 -22.68 28.83 -11.59
C GLN A 242 -21.69 27.72 -11.23
N GLU A 243 -20.45 27.86 -11.67
CA GLU A 243 -19.37 26.91 -11.35
C GLU A 243 -19.10 26.81 -9.84
N SER A 244 -19.18 27.94 -9.14
CA SER A 244 -18.98 28.04 -7.70
C SER A 244 -20.11 27.45 -6.85
N ASP A 245 -21.28 27.20 -7.45
CA ASP A 245 -22.40 26.54 -6.76
C ASP A 245 -22.13 25.02 -6.76
N PRO A 246 -22.01 24.35 -5.61
CA PRO A 246 -21.76 22.91 -5.54
C PRO A 246 -22.91 22.09 -6.14
N ASP A 247 -24.14 22.62 -6.14
CA ASP A 247 -25.29 21.98 -6.79
C ASP A 247 -25.48 22.45 -8.24
N GLY A 248 -24.63 23.38 -8.71
CA GLY A 248 -24.61 23.96 -10.05
C GLY A 248 -25.65 25.05 -10.22
N CYS A 249 -26.91 24.74 -9.89
CA CYS A 249 -28.00 25.71 -9.89
C CYS A 249 -28.59 25.89 -8.50
N THR A 250 -28.97 27.13 -8.19
CA THR A 250 -29.63 27.49 -6.94
C THR A 250 -31.12 27.14 -7.01
N ARG A 251 -31.64 26.46 -6.00
CA ARG A 251 -33.08 26.12 -5.94
C ARG A 251 -33.96 27.36 -5.82
N CYS A 252 -35.10 27.33 -6.50
CA CYS A 252 -36.16 28.32 -6.37
C CYS A 252 -36.74 28.28 -4.95
N PHE A 253 -36.94 29.45 -4.36
CA PHE A 253 -37.72 29.60 -3.14
C PHE A 253 -38.94 30.49 -3.40
N CYS A 254 -40.06 29.86 -3.74
CA CYS A 254 -41.28 30.53 -4.20
C CYS A 254 -42.47 30.38 -3.22
N PHE A 255 -42.22 30.04 -1.94
CA PHE A 255 -43.27 29.85 -0.91
C PHE A 255 -44.46 28.97 -1.36
N GLY A 256 -44.21 27.92 -2.14
CA GLY A 256 -45.23 27.00 -2.65
C GLY A 256 -46.16 27.59 -3.73
N LYS A 257 -45.85 28.79 -4.26
CA LYS A 257 -46.66 29.44 -5.30
C LYS A 257 -46.28 29.04 -6.72
N SER A 258 -45.03 28.66 -6.94
CA SER A 258 -44.51 28.26 -8.26
C SER A 258 -43.29 27.37 -8.08
N SER A 259 -43.07 26.43 -9.00
CA SER A 259 -41.80 25.71 -9.18
C SER A 259 -40.95 26.30 -10.33
N THR A 260 -41.48 27.30 -11.04
CA THR A 260 -40.77 27.99 -12.11
C THR A 260 -40.24 29.31 -11.58
N CYS A 261 -38.93 29.52 -11.68
CA CYS A 261 -38.29 30.80 -11.42
C CYS A 261 -37.19 31.05 -12.46
N SER A 262 -36.81 32.31 -12.65
CA SER A 262 -35.74 32.69 -13.57
C SER A 262 -34.85 33.77 -12.94
N PRO A 263 -33.59 33.89 -13.39
CA PRO A 263 -32.70 34.94 -12.92
C PRO A 263 -33.27 36.33 -13.24
N SER A 264 -33.14 37.27 -12.30
CA SER A 264 -33.50 38.67 -12.55
C SER A 264 -32.47 39.33 -13.48
N LYS A 265 -32.89 40.35 -14.25
CA LYS A 265 -31.97 41.15 -15.07
C LYS A 265 -31.16 42.18 -14.26
N PHE A 266 -31.42 42.29 -12.96
CA PHE A 266 -30.79 43.27 -12.08
C PHE A 266 -29.64 42.61 -11.33
N PHE A 267 -28.49 43.30 -11.27
CA PHE A 267 -27.34 42.92 -10.45
C PHE A 267 -27.22 43.85 -9.25
N TRP A 268 -26.66 43.35 -8.15
CA TRP A 268 -26.34 44.17 -6.99
C TRP A 268 -24.90 44.66 -7.12
N ASP A 269 -24.71 45.97 -7.05
CA ASP A 269 -23.39 46.59 -7.03
C ASP A 269 -23.20 47.44 -5.77
N LYS A 270 -21.99 47.47 -5.23
CA LYS A 270 -21.65 48.28 -4.05
C LYS A 270 -21.13 49.63 -4.52
N VAL A 271 -21.99 50.64 -4.49
CA VAL A 271 -21.58 52.03 -4.68
C VAL A 271 -20.75 52.47 -3.47
N ARG A 272 -19.43 52.64 -3.66
CA ARG A 272 -18.58 53.31 -2.66
C ARG A 272 -18.79 54.82 -2.80
N HIS A 273 -19.43 55.44 -1.82
CA HIS A 273 -19.41 56.89 -1.70
C HIS A 273 -18.02 57.34 -1.24
N ASN A 274 -17.30 58.08 -2.08
CA ASN A 274 -16.16 58.89 -1.62
C ASN A 274 -16.72 60.03 -0.77
N GLU A 275 -16.29 60.10 0.49
CA GLU A 275 -16.57 61.24 1.36
C GLU A 275 -15.87 62.50 0.83
N TYR A 276 -16.70 63.48 0.45
CA TYR A 276 -16.49 64.93 0.34
C TYR A 276 -15.07 65.51 0.53
N GLN A 277 -14.56 66.16 -0.52
CA GLN A 277 -13.87 67.45 -0.37
C GLN A 277 -14.95 68.55 -0.27
N VAL A 278 -15.04 69.21 0.88
CA VAL A 278 -15.65 70.55 1.00
C VAL A 278 -14.51 71.53 1.28
N ILE A 279 -14.57 72.65 0.54
CA ILE A 279 -13.65 73.79 0.49
C ILE A 279 -13.43 74.39 1.89
#